data_AF-A0A1W9QX33-F1
#
_entry.id   AF-A0A1W9QX33-F1
#
_cell.length_a   1.000
_cell.length_b   1.000
_cell.length_c   1.000
_cell.angle_alpha   90.00
_cell.angle_beta   90.00
_cell.angle_gamma   90.00
#
_symmetry.space_group_name_H-M   'P 1'
#
loop_
_entity.id
_entity.type
_entity.pdbx_description
1 polymer ?
#
loop_
_entity_poly.entity_id
_entity_poly.type
_entity_poly.pdbx_seq_one_letter_code
_entity_poly.pdbx_strand_id
1 'polypeptide(L)'
;MLCETIRLFPEYFFGKLSLAEYYLNNKDYQKIPGIFDGKLEICHHLRQGAEVFHISEVRSFYVITGRYFLRSNNLARALFCYFTVEEIDPDHPAVRLLGDEIVGKELEKLSQGLLRHDPKKRKQKKRKR
;
A
#
# COMPACT_ATOMS: atom_id res chain seq x y z
N MET A 1 16.13 -11.51 12.11
CA MET A 1 16.46 -12.23 10.86
C MET A 1 16.35 -11.30 9.64
N LEU A 2 15.19 -10.71 9.32
CA LEU A 2 15.04 -9.83 8.13
C LEU A 2 15.96 -8.61 8.12
N CYS A 3 16.08 -7.87 9.24
CA CYS A 3 16.98 -6.73 9.33
C CYS A 3 18.45 -7.13 9.14
N GLU A 4 18.83 -8.33 9.59
CA GLU A 4 20.18 -8.86 9.45
C GLU A 4 20.47 -9.24 7.99
N THR A 5 19.51 -9.84 7.28
CA THR A 5 19.60 -10.11 5.85
C THR A 5 19.84 -8.82 5.05
N ILE A 6 19.09 -7.75 5.34
CA ILE A 6 19.28 -6.46 4.66
C ILE A 6 20.65 -5.85 4.99
N ARG A 7 21.11 -5.99 6.23
CA ARG A 7 22.43 -5.50 6.65
C ARG A 7 23.58 -6.21 5.91
N LEU A 8 23.46 -7.52 5.72
CA LEU A 8 24.47 -8.33 5.03
C LEU A 8 24.37 -8.21 3.50
N PHE A 9 23.17 -7.96 2.97
CA PHE A 9 22.89 -7.92 1.52
C PHE A 9 22.02 -6.70 1.16
N PRO A 10 22.56 -5.47 1.20
CA PRO A 10 21.78 -4.24 1.01
C PRO A 10 21.18 -4.09 -0.39
N GLU A 11 21.79 -4.73 -1.40
CA GLU A 11 21.32 -4.76 -2.79
C GLU A 11 20.24 -5.84 -3.04
N TYR A 12 19.93 -6.68 -2.04
CA TYR A 12 18.95 -7.74 -2.22
C TYR A 12 17.53 -7.19 -2.05
N PHE A 13 16.92 -6.82 -3.18
CA PHE A 13 15.61 -6.16 -3.21
C PHE A 13 14.50 -6.98 -2.56
N PHE A 14 14.48 -8.30 -2.75
CA PHE A 14 13.56 -9.19 -2.03
C PHE A 14 13.66 -9.07 -0.51
N GLY A 15 14.87 -8.90 0.05
CA GLY A 15 15.05 -8.69 1.49
C GLY A 15 14.32 -7.44 1.97
N LYS A 16 14.42 -6.34 1.22
CA LYS A 16 13.70 -5.08 1.46
C LYS A 16 12.18 -5.29 1.36
N LEU A 17 11.71 -5.98 0.32
CA LEU A 17 10.29 -6.30 0.12
C LEU A 17 9.72 -7.12 1.28
N SER A 18 10.43 -8.16 1.72
CA SER A 18 10.01 -8.99 2.85
C SER A 18 9.93 -8.20 4.17
N LEU A 19 10.88 -7.30 4.43
CA LEU A 19 10.79 -6.43 5.62
C LEU A 19 9.64 -5.43 5.52
N ALA A 20 9.36 -4.88 4.34
CA ALA A 20 8.26 -3.97 4.13
C ALA A 20 6.90 -4.65 4.31
N GLU A 21 6.75 -5.88 3.80
CA GLU A 21 5.57 -6.71 4.04
C GLU A 21 5.38 -7.03 5.52
N TYR A 22 6.47 -7.36 6.22
CA TYR A 22 6.44 -7.54 7.67
C TYR A 22 5.89 -6.29 8.39
N TYR A 23 6.35 -5.09 8.03
CA TYR A 23 5.82 -3.86 8.64
C TYR A 23 4.36 -3.58 8.27
N LEU A 24 3.91 -3.89 7.05
CA LEU A 24 2.48 -3.79 6.71
C LEU A 24 1.62 -4.67 7.62
N ASN A 25 2.01 -5.93 7.79
CA ASN A 25 1.23 -6.90 8.54
C ASN A 25 1.22 -6.62 10.05
N ASN A 26 2.24 -5.93 10.56
CA ASN A 26 2.33 -5.52 11.98
C ASN A 26 1.81 -4.09 12.24
N LYS A 27 1.11 -3.47 11.28
CA LYS A 27 0.57 -2.09 11.39
C LYS A 27 1.65 -1.00 11.57
N ASP A 28 2.90 -1.32 11.26
CA ASP A 28 4.09 -0.46 11.35
C ASP A 28 4.44 0.19 10.00
N TYR A 29 3.45 0.39 9.14
CA TYR A 29 3.63 0.81 7.74
C TYR A 29 4.34 2.15 7.55
N GLN A 30 4.41 3.00 8.58
CA GLN A 30 5.16 4.27 8.56
C GLN A 30 6.68 4.06 8.39
N LYS A 31 7.20 2.87 8.67
CA LYS A 31 8.63 2.53 8.48
C LYS A 31 8.98 2.19 7.03
N ILE A 32 7.99 1.93 6.17
CA ILE A 32 8.19 1.44 4.80
C ILE A 32 9.00 2.42 3.94
N PRO A 33 8.76 3.75 3.96
CA PRO A 33 9.60 4.68 3.19
C PRO A 33 11.08 4.58 3.54
N GLY A 34 11.41 4.34 4.82
CA GLY A 34 12.80 4.19 5.27
C GLY A 34 13.49 2.94 4.72
N ILE A 35 12.76 1.88 4.41
CA ILE A 35 13.33 0.67 3.77
C ILE A 35 13.78 0.97 2.33
N PHE A 36 13.04 1.84 1.66
CA PHE A 36 13.25 2.18 0.25
C PHE A 36 13.98 3.52 0.07
N ASP A 37 14.63 4.05 1.11
CA ASP A 37 15.32 5.35 1.08
C ASP A 37 14.45 6.51 0.57
N GLY A 38 13.14 6.45 0.86
CA GLY A 38 12.13 7.39 0.36
C GLY A 38 11.75 7.21 -1.11
N LYS A 39 12.38 6.30 -1.84
CA LYS A 39 12.19 6.07 -3.27
C LYS A 39 11.04 5.08 -3.49
N LEU A 40 9.82 5.59 -3.66
CA LEU A 40 8.61 4.77 -3.84
C LEU A 40 8.24 4.56 -5.31
N GLU A 41 9.25 4.46 -6.17
CA GLU A 41 9.14 4.08 -7.58
C GLU A 41 10.11 2.93 -7.86
N ILE A 42 9.64 1.90 -8.56
CA ILE A 42 10.40 0.65 -8.67
C ILE A 42 11.71 0.82 -9.43
N CYS A 43 11.75 1.70 -10.42
CA CYS A 43 12.94 1.97 -11.26
C CYS A 43 14.17 2.39 -10.45
N HIS A 44 13.98 2.94 -9.24
CA HIS A 44 15.07 3.30 -8.34
C HIS A 44 15.74 2.13 -7.62
N HIS A 45 15.18 0.92 -7.71
CA HIS A 45 15.64 -0.28 -7.01
C HIS A 45 16.26 -1.33 -7.94
N LEU A 46 16.56 -0.96 -9.19
CA LEU A 46 17.34 -1.82 -10.08
C LEU A 46 18.72 -2.04 -9.46
N ARG A 47 19.07 -3.32 -9.31
CA ARG A 47 20.41 -3.71 -8.86
C ARG A 47 21.45 -3.26 -9.87
N GLN A 48 22.64 -2.92 -9.39
CA GLN A 48 23.75 -2.59 -10.29
C GLN A 48 23.99 -3.73 -11.28
N GLY A 49 24.01 -3.41 -12.58
CA GLY A 49 24.20 -4.38 -13.66
C GLY A 49 22.96 -5.20 -14.03
N ALA A 50 21.80 -4.96 -13.41
CA ALA A 50 20.53 -5.54 -13.83
C ALA A 50 19.75 -4.56 -14.72
N GLU A 51 19.21 -5.06 -15.83
CA GLU A 51 18.35 -4.27 -16.74
C GLU A 51 16.86 -4.53 -16.53
N VAL A 52 16.52 -5.61 -15.81
CA VAL A 52 15.13 -6.06 -15.62
C VAL A 52 14.89 -6.54 -14.19
N PHE A 53 13.64 -6.44 -13.74
CA PHE A 53 13.18 -7.03 -12.49
C PHE A 53 12.58 -8.42 -12.72
N HIS A 54 12.64 -9.27 -11.71
CA HIS A 54 11.81 -10.47 -11.70
C HIS A 54 10.35 -10.08 -11.47
N ILE A 55 9.40 -10.75 -12.15
CA ILE A 55 7.96 -10.42 -12.05
C ILE A 55 7.46 -10.40 -10.59
N SER A 56 7.90 -11.35 -9.77
CA SER A 56 7.58 -11.39 -8.35
C SER A 56 8.07 -10.16 -7.57
N GLU A 57 9.22 -9.56 -7.94
CA GLU A 57 9.71 -8.33 -7.30
C GLU A 57 8.80 -7.16 -7.66
N VAL A 58 8.43 -7.06 -8.94
CA VAL A 58 7.53 -6.01 -9.44
C VAL A 58 6.18 -6.08 -8.75
N ARG A 59 5.59 -7.29 -8.73
CA ARG A 59 4.32 -7.54 -8.06
C ARG A 59 4.37 -7.22 -6.58
N SER A 60 5.35 -7.78 -5.86
CA SER A 60 5.49 -7.54 -4.42
C SER A 60 5.69 -6.06 -4.12
N PHE A 61 6.51 -5.35 -4.89
CA PHE A 61 6.71 -3.91 -4.71
C PHE A 61 5.41 -3.14 -4.83
N TYR A 62 4.68 -3.28 -5.94
CA TYR A 62 3.44 -2.53 -6.16
C TYR A 62 2.33 -2.89 -5.18
N VAL A 63 2.19 -4.16 -4.79
CA VAL A 63 1.25 -4.57 -3.74
C VAL A 63 1.60 -3.90 -2.41
N ILE A 64 2.87 -3.91 -2.02
CA ILE A 64 3.33 -3.33 -0.75
C ILE A 64 3.14 -1.81 -0.76
N THR A 65 3.61 -1.11 -1.79
CA THR A 65 3.49 0.35 -1.88
C THR A 65 2.05 0.78 -2.03
N GLY A 66 1.22 0.02 -2.76
CA GLY A 66 -0.21 0.25 -2.89
C GLY A 66 -0.92 0.22 -1.53
N ARG A 67 -0.67 -0.83 -0.74
CA ARG A 67 -1.20 -0.92 0.64
C ARG A 67 -0.66 0.19 1.54
N TYR A 68 0.62 0.54 1.43
CA TYR A 68 1.21 1.67 2.15
C TYR A 68 0.49 2.99 1.84
N PHE A 69 0.31 3.32 0.55
CA PHE A 69 -0.39 4.54 0.14
C PHE A 69 -1.84 4.53 0.57
N LEU A 70 -2.50 3.37 0.49
CA LEU A 70 -3.86 3.21 0.97
C LEU A 70 -3.94 3.53 2.46
N ARG A 71 -3.08 2.96 3.30
CA ARG A 71 -3.03 3.23 4.75
C ARG A 71 -2.66 4.69 5.06
N SER A 72 -1.83 5.31 4.22
CA SER A 72 -1.45 6.73 4.28
C SER A 72 -2.52 7.69 3.71
N ASN A 73 -3.71 7.18 3.37
CA ASN A 73 -4.84 7.92 2.81
C ASN A 73 -4.54 8.62 1.47
N ASN A 74 -3.59 8.09 0.70
CA ASN A 74 -3.29 8.52 -0.66
C ASN A 74 -3.90 7.54 -1.67
N LEU A 75 -5.21 7.71 -1.93
CA LEU A 75 -5.97 6.81 -2.81
C LEU A 75 -5.44 6.80 -4.25
N ALA A 76 -5.08 7.96 -4.79
CA ALA A 76 -4.60 8.07 -6.17
C ALA A 76 -3.34 7.22 -6.41
N ARG A 77 -2.38 7.27 -5.48
CA ARG A 77 -1.17 6.42 -5.56
C ARG A 77 -1.47 4.95 -5.30
N ALA A 78 -2.42 4.63 -4.42
CA ALA A 78 -2.84 3.24 -4.21
C ALA A 78 -3.45 2.63 -5.49
N LEU A 79 -4.33 3.37 -6.16
CA LEU A 79 -4.94 2.98 -7.44
C LEU A 79 -3.90 2.86 -8.54
N PHE A 80 -2.97 3.80 -8.64
CA PHE A 80 -1.84 3.69 -9.58
C PHE A 80 -1.11 2.36 -9.40
N CYS A 81 -0.71 2.02 -8.16
CA CYS A 81 -0.07 0.75 -7.88
C CYS A 81 -0.93 -0.47 -8.26
N TYR A 82 -2.24 -0.43 -7.97
CA TYR A 82 -3.18 -1.50 -8.33
C TYR A 82 -3.24 -1.72 -9.84
N PHE A 83 -3.52 -0.67 -10.63
CA PHE A 83 -3.63 -0.79 -12.08
C PHE A 83 -2.30 -1.22 -12.71
N THR A 84 -1.17 -0.71 -12.23
CA THR A 84 0.14 -1.14 -12.71
C THR A 84 0.39 -2.63 -12.47
N VAL A 85 0.04 -3.17 -11.30
CA VAL A 85 0.28 -4.59 -11.03
C VAL A 85 -0.79 -5.51 -11.65
N GLU A 86 -2.00 -5.01 -11.84
CA GLU A 86 -3.07 -5.70 -12.57
C GLU A 86 -2.71 -5.91 -14.04
N GLU A 87 -2.06 -4.94 -14.69
CA GLU A 87 -1.57 -5.11 -16.06
C GLU A 87 -0.45 -6.18 -16.19
N ILE A 88 0.27 -6.45 -15.09
CA ILE A 88 1.47 -7.31 -15.09
C ILE A 88 1.13 -8.75 -14.66
N ASP A 89 0.33 -8.91 -13.61
CA ASP A 89 0.00 -10.22 -13.02
C ASP A 89 -1.42 -10.23 -12.41
N PRO A 90 -2.47 -10.13 -13.26
CA PRO A 90 -3.85 -9.89 -12.83
C PRO A 90 -4.44 -11.02 -11.99
N ASP A 91 -4.03 -12.27 -12.25
CA ASP A 91 -4.60 -13.45 -11.61
C ASP A 91 -4.03 -13.72 -10.22
N HIS A 92 -2.97 -12.99 -9.83
CA HIS A 92 -2.31 -13.25 -8.56
C HIS A 92 -3.18 -12.82 -7.35
N PRO A 93 -3.36 -13.67 -6.33
CA PRO A 93 -4.25 -13.37 -5.20
C PRO A 93 -3.94 -12.06 -4.46
N ALA A 94 -2.66 -11.70 -4.37
CA ALA A 94 -2.23 -10.45 -3.72
C ALA A 94 -2.70 -9.18 -4.47
N VAL A 95 -2.85 -9.25 -5.80
CA VAL A 95 -3.34 -8.15 -6.63
C VAL A 95 -4.83 -7.95 -6.38
N ARG A 96 -5.61 -9.04 -6.41
CA ARG A 96 -7.02 -9.03 -6.05
C ARG A 96 -7.26 -8.47 -4.64
N LEU A 97 -6.46 -8.93 -3.67
CA LEU A 97 -6.54 -8.46 -2.29
C LEU A 97 -6.29 -6.94 -2.18
N LEU A 98 -5.34 -6.38 -2.94
CA LEU A 98 -5.13 -4.94 -2.97
C LEU A 98 -6.37 -4.21 -3.49
N GLY A 99 -6.98 -4.70 -4.57
CA GLY A 99 -8.23 -4.15 -5.11
C GLY A 99 -9.37 -4.16 -4.08
N ASP A 100 -9.57 -5.31 -3.42
CA ASP A 100 -10.58 -5.47 -2.37
C ASP A 100 -10.34 -4.51 -1.19
N GLU A 101 -9.08 -4.33 -0.75
CA GLU A 101 -8.73 -3.38 0.30
C GLU A 101 -9.04 -1.93 -0.11
N ILE A 102 -8.76 -1.55 -1.36
CA ILE A 102 -9.03 -0.21 -1.89
C ILE A 102 -10.54 0.06 -1.89
N VAL A 103 -11.33 -0.85 -2.47
CA VAL A 103 -12.80 -0.73 -2.52
C VAL A 103 -13.38 -0.67 -1.12
N GLY A 104 -12.94 -1.57 -0.22
CA GLY A 104 -13.39 -1.60 1.16
C GLY A 104 -13.17 -0.27 1.88
N LYS A 105 -11.97 0.33 1.72
CA LYS A 105 -11.67 1.62 2.35
C LYS A 105 -12.55 2.76 1.83
N GLU A 106 -12.83 2.81 0.54
CA GLU A 106 -13.70 3.87 -0.01
C GLU A 106 -15.17 3.69 0.39
N LEU A 107 -15.66 2.45 0.46
CA LEU A 107 -16.98 2.16 1.00
C LEU A 107 -17.10 2.57 2.49
N GLU A 108 -16.07 2.31 3.29
CA GLU A 108 -16.02 2.78 4.68
C GLU A 108 -16.10 4.32 4.77
N LYS A 109 -15.36 5.05 3.93
CA LYS A 109 -15.44 6.52 3.88
C LYS A 109 -16.84 7.02 3.50
N LEU A 110 -17.44 6.43 2.47
CA LEU A 110 -18.79 6.79 2.02
C LEU A 110 -19.83 6.53 3.10
N SER A 111 -19.80 5.35 3.74
CA SER A 111 -20.72 5.00 4.83
C SER A 111 -20.59 5.96 6.02
N GLN A 112 -19.37 6.34 6.41
CA GLN A 112 -19.14 7.35 7.43
C GLN A 112 -19.67 8.73 7.02
N GLY A 113 -19.52 9.10 5.74
CA GLY A 113 -20.09 10.33 5.18
C GLY A 113 -21.61 10.38 5.27
N LEU A 114 -22.29 9.29 4.88
CA LEU A 114 -23.74 9.15 4.97
C LEU A 114 -24.26 9.23 6.41
N LEU A 115 -23.59 8.56 7.35
CA LEU A 115 -23.94 8.62 8.79
C LEU A 115 -23.77 10.03 9.39
N ARG A 116 -22.81 10.83 8.89
CA ARG A 116 -22.63 12.23 9.31
C ARG A 116 -23.73 13.14 8.77
N HIS A 117 -24.36 12.78 7.65
CA HIS A 117 -25.38 13.57 6.98
C HIS A 117 -26.82 13.30 7.44
N ASP A 118 -27.03 12.40 8.42
CA ASP A 118 -28.36 12.05 8.93
C ASP A 118 -29.10 13.29 9.50
N PRO A 119 -30.19 13.75 8.85
CA PRO A 119 -30.93 14.94 9.25
C PRO A 119 -31.61 14.81 10.62
N LYS A 120 -31.75 13.59 11.18
CA LYS A 120 -32.35 13.36 12.51
C LYS A 120 -31.51 13.98 13.65
N LYS A 121 -30.18 14.02 13.54
CA LYS A 121 -29.30 14.66 14.53
C LYS A 121 -29.31 16.20 14.46
N ARG A 122 -29.63 16.80 13.31
CA ARG A 122 -29.76 18.27 13.15
C ARG A 122 -31.01 18.84 13.84
N LYS A 123 -32.11 18.08 13.88
CA LYS A 123 -33.38 18.55 14.50
C LYS A 123 -33.33 18.62 16.03
N GLN A 124 -32.53 17.80 16.70
CA GLN A 124 -32.36 17.85 18.17
C GLN A 124 -31.53 19.07 18.63
N LYS A 125 -30.59 19.57 17.81
CA LYS A 125 -29.78 20.75 18.14
C LYS A 125 -30.53 22.08 17.95
N LYS A 126 -31.57 22.11 17.11
CA LYS A 126 -32.43 23.29 16.89
C LYS A 126 -33.58 23.45 17.88
N ARG A 127 -33.91 22.43 18.68
CA ARG A 127 -34.99 22.49 19.70
C ARG A 127 -34.51 22.91 21.10
N LYS A 128 -33.21 23.20 21.25
CA LYS A 128 -32.57 23.65 22.51
C LYS A 128 -32.01 25.08 22.43
N ARG A 129 -32.46 25.87 21.45
CA ARG A 129 -32.16 27.30 21.32
C ARG A 129 -33.45 28.08 21.32
#